data_AF-A0AAV8VCJ6-F1
#
_entry.id   AF-A0AAV8VCJ6-F1
#
_cell.length_a   1.000
_cell.length_b   1.000
_cell.length_c   1.000
_cell.angle_alpha   90.00
_cell.angle_beta   90.00
_cell.angle_gamma   90.00
#
_symmetry.space_group_name_H-M   'P 1'
#
loop_
_entity.id
_entity.type
_entity.pdbx_description
1 polymer ?
#
loop_
_entity_poly.entity_id
_entity_poly.type
_entity_poly.pdbx_seq_one_letter_code
_entity_poly.pdbx_strand_id
1 'polypeptide(L)'
;MNLDQKRELLSRGKACFRCLKLGHSSRRCHSKVKCILCGKSHVTLMCCELPINKGKKPQEEPVEGSTDQVLARKSATKQVRALVDTGSQNSYILQSTARKLGLESLKEERIVHALFGGRSTSEQRHNCYRVEVSGEEFNCSMEVLDQSVICKQIPHVTDGPWLEELKAMNIVLTDVVDSGPIEILFGADVIGKLYTGRKHELNCGLFCDRNVVWLDVDGQDSSGVS
;
A
#
# COMPACT_ATOMS: atom_id res chain seq x y z
N MET A 1 -5.39 -7.93 -14.91
CA MET A 1 -5.46 -9.07 -15.86
C MET A 1 -5.35 -10.36 -15.06
N ASN A 2 -6.41 -11.17 -15.07
CA ASN A 2 -6.48 -12.41 -14.30
C ASN A 2 -5.62 -13.53 -14.93
N LEU A 3 -5.50 -14.67 -14.25
CA LEU A 3 -4.67 -15.78 -14.73
C LEU A 3 -5.09 -16.35 -16.08
N ASP A 4 -6.39 -16.39 -16.35
CA ASP A 4 -6.91 -16.99 -17.57
C ASP A 4 -6.65 -16.09 -18.79
N GLN A 5 -6.80 -14.77 -18.63
CA GLN A 5 -6.41 -13.79 -19.65
C GLN A 5 -4.90 -13.85 -19.94
N LYS A 6 -4.06 -14.03 -18.91
CA LYS A 6 -2.61 -14.22 -19.08
C LYS A 6 -2.30 -15.50 -19.85
N ARG A 7 -2.99 -16.61 -19.55
CA ARG A 7 -2.83 -17.87 -20.28
C ARG A 7 -3.25 -17.73 -21.74
N GLU A 8 -4.33 -17.01 -22.01
CA GLU A 8 -4.79 -16.76 -23.38
C GLU A 8 -3.75 -15.96 -24.19
N LEU A 9 -3.19 -14.89 -23.60
CA LEU A 9 -2.14 -14.11 -24.24
C LEU A 9 -0.87 -14.92 -24.52
N LEU A 10 -0.44 -15.74 -23.56
CA LEU A 10 0.74 -16.59 -23.74
C LEU A 10 0.50 -17.70 -24.78
N SER A 11 -0.73 -18.22 -24.87
CA SER A 11 -1.13 -19.16 -25.91
C SER A 11 -1.10 -18.51 -27.30
N ARG A 12 -1.72 -17.33 -27.45
CA ARG A 12 -1.70 -16.53 -28.70
C ARG A 12 -0.27 -16.17 -29.12
N GLY A 13 0.56 -15.78 -28.15
CA GLY A 13 1.96 -15.43 -28.37
C GLY A 13 2.90 -16.63 -28.53
N LYS A 14 2.44 -17.89 -28.41
CA LYS A 14 3.27 -19.10 -28.42
C LYS A 14 4.45 -19.02 -27.42
N ALA A 15 4.19 -18.45 -26.25
CA ALA A 15 5.16 -18.29 -25.16
C ALA A 15 5.04 -19.39 -24.11
N CYS A 16 6.15 -19.70 -23.45
CA CYS A 16 6.19 -20.72 -22.40
C CYS A 16 5.49 -20.23 -21.12
N PHE A 17 4.54 -21.00 -20.58
CA PHE A 17 3.82 -20.63 -19.35
C PHE A 17 4.68 -20.69 -18.07
N ARG A 18 5.90 -21.25 -18.14
CA ARG A 18 6.84 -21.31 -17.00
C ARG A 18 7.79 -20.12 -16.96
N CYS A 19 8.41 -19.78 -18.08
CA CYS A 19 9.48 -18.77 -18.15
C CYS A 19 9.14 -17.55 -19.04
N LEU A 20 7.95 -17.54 -19.65
CA LEU A 20 7.44 -16.51 -20.57
C LEU A 20 8.24 -16.28 -21.86
N LYS A 21 9.29 -17.09 -22.12
CA LYS A 21 10.08 -16.99 -23.36
C LYS A 21 9.40 -17.69 -24.53
N LEU A 22 9.66 -17.18 -25.74
CA LEU A 22 9.21 -17.75 -27.01
C LEU A 22 10.07 -18.97 -27.41
N GLY A 23 9.55 -19.74 -28.37
CA GLY A 23 10.30 -20.82 -29.03
C GLY A 23 10.20 -22.20 -28.36
N HIS A 24 9.55 -22.32 -27.21
CA HIS A 24 9.29 -23.61 -26.57
C HIS A 24 8.02 -23.60 -25.69
N SER A 25 7.50 -24.78 -25.38
CA SER A 25 6.37 -24.94 -24.47
C SER A 25 6.81 -25.29 -23.05
N SER A 26 5.92 -25.16 -22.07
CA SER A 26 6.19 -25.50 -20.67
C SER A 26 6.72 -26.92 -20.46
N ARG A 27 6.34 -27.86 -21.32
CA ARG A 27 6.82 -29.26 -21.28
C ARG A 27 8.27 -29.41 -21.72
N ARG A 28 8.75 -28.52 -22.59
CA ARG A 28 10.12 -28.49 -23.13
C ARG A 28 10.94 -27.33 -22.54
N CYS A 29 10.56 -26.86 -21.35
CA CYS A 29 11.21 -25.73 -20.70
C CYS A 29 12.37 -26.21 -19.82
N HIS A 30 13.60 -25.85 -20.19
CA HIS A 30 14.81 -26.12 -19.41
C HIS A 30 15.16 -25.01 -18.41
N SER A 31 14.36 -23.94 -18.36
CA SER A 31 14.61 -22.82 -17.44
C SER A 31 14.34 -23.23 -15.99
N LYS A 32 15.32 -22.98 -15.11
CA LYS A 32 15.24 -23.23 -13.66
C LYS A 32 14.51 -22.10 -12.94
N VAL A 33 13.25 -21.87 -13.28
CA VAL A 33 12.41 -20.86 -12.61
C VAL A 33 11.71 -21.49 -11.41
N LYS A 34 11.70 -20.79 -10.28
CA LYS A 34 10.96 -21.16 -9.08
C LYS A 34 10.17 -19.96 -8.58
N CYS A 35 8.86 -20.14 -8.40
CA CYS A 35 7.99 -19.11 -7.86
C CYS A 35 8.33 -18.86 -6.39
N ILE A 36 8.46 -17.60 -6.00
CA ILE A 36 8.77 -17.21 -4.62
C ILE A 36 7.56 -17.35 -3.68
N LEU A 37 6.34 -17.44 -4.23
CA LEU A 37 5.11 -17.55 -3.44
C LEU A 37 4.77 -19.01 -3.13
N CYS A 38 4.64 -19.84 -4.16
CA CYS A 38 4.20 -21.23 -3.99
C CYS A 38 5.29 -22.28 -4.22
N GLY A 39 6.53 -21.87 -4.53
CA GLY A 39 7.66 -22.77 -4.75
C GLY A 39 7.62 -23.61 -6.04
N LYS A 40 6.57 -23.51 -6.87
CA LYS A 40 6.40 -24.29 -8.11
C LYS A 40 7.18 -23.69 -9.30
N SER A 41 7.37 -24.48 -10.36
CA SER A 41 8.16 -24.09 -11.54
C SER A 41 7.42 -23.15 -12.52
N HIS A 42 7.27 -21.89 -12.13
CA HIS A 42 6.78 -20.79 -12.95
C HIS A 42 7.30 -19.44 -12.43
N VAL A 43 7.29 -18.41 -13.27
CA VAL A 43 7.52 -17.03 -12.83
C VAL A 43 6.39 -16.55 -11.94
N THR A 44 6.70 -15.76 -10.91
CA THR A 44 5.74 -15.28 -9.91
C THR A 44 4.48 -14.71 -10.54
N LEU A 45 4.58 -13.96 -11.64
CA LEU A 45 3.46 -13.38 -12.40
C LEU A 45 2.38 -14.37 -12.85
N MET A 46 2.70 -15.67 -12.96
CA MET A 46 1.80 -16.76 -13.33
C MET A 46 1.31 -17.58 -12.11
N CYS A 47 1.60 -17.14 -10.89
CA CYS A 47 1.21 -17.83 -9.67
C CYS A 47 -0.28 -17.62 -9.35
N CYS A 48 -1.00 -18.68 -9.00
CA CYS A 48 -2.40 -18.61 -8.57
C CYS A 48 -2.60 -17.96 -7.19
N GLU A 49 -1.54 -17.89 -6.39
CA GLU A 49 -1.57 -17.22 -5.09
C GLU A 49 -1.36 -15.72 -5.21
N LEU A 50 -0.95 -15.21 -6.39
CA LEU A 50 -0.92 -13.76 -6.61
C LEU A 50 -2.34 -13.18 -6.55
N PRO A 51 -2.60 -12.15 -5.74
CA PRO A 51 -3.92 -11.50 -5.64
C PRO A 51 -4.42 -10.98 -7.00
N ILE A 52 -3.53 -10.42 -7.82
CA ILE A 52 -3.81 -9.89 -9.17
C ILE A 52 -4.37 -10.97 -10.12
N ASN A 53 -4.10 -12.24 -9.82
CA ASN A 53 -4.44 -13.38 -10.66
C ASN A 53 -5.78 -14.04 -10.31
N LYS A 54 -6.34 -13.75 -9.13
CA LYS A 54 -7.68 -14.19 -8.73
C LYS A 54 -8.70 -13.24 -9.34
N GLY A 55 -9.53 -13.72 -10.27
CA GLY A 55 -10.63 -12.92 -10.81
C GLY A 55 -11.66 -12.60 -9.70
N LYS A 56 -12.22 -11.39 -9.71
CA LYS A 56 -13.38 -11.04 -8.88
C LYS A 56 -14.51 -12.03 -9.19
N LYS A 57 -14.88 -12.88 -8.24
CA LYS A 57 -16.21 -13.52 -8.24
C LYS A 57 -17.16 -12.62 -7.44
N PRO A 58 -18.41 -12.42 -7.88
CA PRO A 58 -19.48 -11.99 -6.99
C PRO A 58 -19.74 -13.14 -6.01
N GLN A 59 -19.71 -12.89 -4.71
CA GLN A 59 -20.20 -13.85 -3.72
C GLN A 59 -21.58 -13.37 -3.26
N GLU A 60 -22.59 -14.10 -3.67
CA GLU A 60 -23.90 -14.20 -3.02
C GLU A 60 -23.72 -15.08 -1.76
N GLU A 61 -24.20 -14.58 -0.62
CA GLU A 61 -24.49 -15.40 0.57
C GLU A 61 -25.71 -16.29 0.28
N PRO A 62 -25.74 -17.53 0.80
CA PRO A 62 -26.70 -17.76 1.89
C PRO A 62 -26.17 -18.58 3.07
N VAL A 63 -26.74 -18.23 4.20
CA VAL A 63 -26.63 -18.73 5.58
C VAL A 63 -27.16 -20.16 5.71
N GLU A 64 -26.49 -21.02 6.51
CA GLU A 64 -27.09 -21.74 7.66
C GLU A 64 -26.14 -22.80 8.26
N GLY A 65 -26.07 -22.79 9.60
CA GLY A 65 -25.81 -23.99 10.41
C GLY A 65 -24.50 -24.02 11.20
N SER A 66 -24.51 -23.40 12.39
CA SER A 66 -24.03 -23.94 13.70
C SER A 66 -23.37 -22.83 14.54
N THR A 67 -23.93 -22.64 15.73
CA THR A 67 -23.55 -21.70 16.79
C THR A 67 -22.06 -21.77 17.14
N ASP A 68 -21.36 -20.66 16.93
CA ASP A 68 -20.34 -20.13 17.83
C ASP A 68 -20.46 -18.60 17.80
N GLN A 69 -20.55 -17.96 18.97
CA GLN A 69 -20.63 -16.51 19.10
C GLN A 69 -19.35 -15.87 18.60
N VAL A 70 -19.32 -15.38 17.36
CA VAL A 70 -18.23 -14.50 16.89
C VAL A 70 -18.61 -13.07 17.21
N LEU A 71 -18.08 -12.55 18.31
CA LEU A 71 -18.03 -11.12 18.58
C LEU A 71 -17.44 -10.40 17.35
N ALA A 72 -18.27 -9.65 16.64
CA ALA A 72 -17.84 -8.84 15.52
C ALA A 72 -16.83 -7.79 16.03
N ARG A 73 -15.54 -8.03 15.76
CA ARG A 73 -14.45 -7.09 16.04
C ARG A 73 -14.69 -5.79 15.26
N LYS A 74 -14.80 -4.66 15.96
CA LYS A 74 -14.87 -3.33 15.34
C LYS A 74 -13.49 -2.94 14.80
N SER A 75 -13.28 -3.09 13.50
CA SER A 75 -12.14 -2.46 12.80
C SER A 75 -12.42 -0.96 12.69
N ALA A 76 -11.49 -0.11 13.14
CA ALA A 76 -11.62 1.34 13.07
C ALA A 76 -10.91 1.84 11.82
N THR A 77 -11.63 2.54 10.94
CA THR A 77 -11.09 3.06 9.68
C THR A 77 -11.11 4.58 9.69
N LYS A 78 -10.11 5.20 9.06
CA LYS A 78 -10.03 6.65 8.94
C LYS A 78 -9.38 7.06 7.62
N GLN A 79 -10.02 7.99 6.93
CA GLN A 79 -9.39 8.72 5.82
C GLN A 79 -8.39 9.73 6.39
N VAL A 80 -7.17 9.70 5.85
CA VAL A 80 -6.04 10.50 6.34
C VAL A 80 -5.35 11.21 5.19
N ARG A 81 -4.74 12.36 5.48
CA ARG A 81 -3.82 13.01 4.55
C ARG A 81 -2.43 12.41 4.71
N ALA A 82 -1.86 11.92 3.62
CA ALA A 82 -0.57 11.25 3.63
C ALA A 82 0.45 11.99 2.77
N LEU A 83 1.70 12.01 3.21
CA LEU A 83 2.83 12.56 2.50
C LEU A 83 3.78 11.42 2.11
N VAL A 84 4.26 11.45 0.88
CA VAL A 84 5.35 10.59 0.43
C VAL A 84 6.65 11.37 0.53
N ASP A 85 7.58 10.91 1.36
CA ASP A 85 8.87 11.55 1.58
C ASP A 85 10.01 10.53 1.55
N THR A 86 10.64 10.39 0.38
CA THR A 86 11.80 9.51 0.19
C THR A 86 13.06 10.00 0.90
N GLY A 87 13.07 11.24 1.41
CA GLY A 87 14.13 11.75 2.27
C GLY A 87 14.03 11.23 3.71
N SER A 88 12.87 10.72 4.11
CA SER A 88 12.70 10.03 5.38
C SER A 88 13.01 8.54 5.22
N GLN A 89 13.87 8.02 6.08
CA GLN A 89 14.17 6.58 6.09
C GLN A 89 12.96 5.73 6.54
N ASN A 90 12.26 6.20 7.57
CA ASN A 90 11.15 5.48 8.19
C ASN A 90 9.81 6.15 7.86
N SER A 91 8.74 5.37 7.94
CA SER A 91 7.37 5.85 7.90
C SER A 91 6.84 6.25 9.27
N TYR A 92 5.94 7.23 9.31
CA TYR A 92 5.38 7.79 10.54
C TYR A 92 3.86 7.93 10.50
N ILE A 93 3.24 7.87 11.67
CA ILE A 93 1.84 8.21 11.93
C ILE A 93 1.75 9.36 12.94
N LEU A 94 0.79 10.27 12.75
CA LEU A 94 0.54 11.33 13.71
C LEU A 94 0.05 10.70 15.01
N GLN A 95 0.70 11.05 16.12
CA GLN A 95 0.42 10.43 17.42
C GLN A 95 -1.06 10.57 17.84
N SER A 96 -1.69 11.69 17.48
CA SER A 96 -3.13 11.90 17.74
C SER A 96 -4.03 10.95 16.95
N THR A 97 -3.58 10.53 15.77
CA THR A 97 -4.27 9.59 14.87
C THR A 97 -4.16 8.17 15.40
N ALA A 98 -2.96 7.74 15.79
CA ALA A 98 -2.74 6.45 16.45
C ALA A 98 -3.62 6.31 17.70
N ARG A 99 -3.67 7.34 18.55
CA ARG A 99 -4.54 7.34 19.74
C ARG A 99 -6.03 7.28 19.39
N LYS A 100 -6.49 8.04 18.39
CA LYS A 100 -7.90 8.04 17.96
C LYS A 100 -8.36 6.70 17.39
N LEU A 101 -7.44 5.98 16.74
CA LEU A 101 -7.68 4.64 16.19
C LEU A 101 -7.50 3.52 17.24
N GLY A 102 -7.07 3.86 18.46
CA GLY A 102 -6.87 2.88 19.53
C GLY A 102 -5.71 1.93 19.25
N LEU A 103 -4.65 2.40 18.59
CA LEU A 103 -3.51 1.55 18.24
C LEU A 103 -2.70 1.14 19.47
N GLU A 104 -2.42 -0.14 19.58
CA GLU A 104 -1.48 -0.69 20.57
C GLU A 104 -0.05 -0.67 20.01
N SER A 105 0.88 -0.14 20.80
CA SER A 105 2.30 -0.09 20.44
C SER A 105 2.88 -1.51 20.43
N LEU A 106 3.54 -1.88 19.33
CA LEU A 106 4.26 -3.14 19.20
C LEU A 106 5.60 -3.11 19.94
N LYS A 107 6.28 -1.96 19.90
CA LYS A 107 7.61 -1.72 20.48
C LYS A 107 7.86 -0.22 20.59
N GLU A 108 8.80 0.15 21.44
CA GLU A 108 9.37 1.51 21.50
C GLU A 108 10.75 1.52 20.84
N GLU A 109 11.00 2.51 19.98
CA GLU A 109 12.29 2.75 19.33
C GLU A 109 12.85 4.11 19.73
N ARG A 110 14.18 4.22 19.77
CA ARG A 110 14.89 5.48 20.08
C ARG A 110 15.55 5.99 18.80
N ILE A 111 15.18 7.19 18.35
CA ILE A 111 15.59 7.76 17.07
C ILE A 111 16.21 9.14 17.27
N VAL A 112 17.30 9.38 16.54
CA VAL A 112 17.86 10.71 16.30
C VAL A 112 17.59 11.05 14.83
N HIS A 113 16.85 12.12 14.55
CA HIS A 113 16.59 12.56 13.18
C HIS A 113 17.72 13.45 12.70
N ALA A 114 18.36 13.06 11.61
CA ALA A 114 19.23 13.94 10.83
C ALA A 114 18.36 14.78 9.87
N LEU A 115 18.51 16.10 9.94
CA LEU A 115 17.69 17.07 9.22
C LEU A 115 18.54 17.80 8.17
N PHE A 116 17.86 18.35 7.16
CA PHE A 116 18.50 19.20 6.17
C PHE A 116 19.26 20.37 6.82
N GLY A 117 20.43 20.68 6.28
CA GLY A 117 21.34 21.67 6.87
C GLY A 117 22.25 21.12 7.97
N GLY A 118 22.40 19.79 8.08
CA GLY A 118 23.37 19.14 8.97
C GLY A 118 22.99 19.19 10.45
N ARG A 119 21.72 19.45 10.77
CA ARG A 119 21.20 19.47 12.14
C ARG A 119 20.75 18.07 12.52
N SER A 120 20.80 17.77 13.81
CA SER A 120 20.18 16.57 14.36
C SER A 120 19.31 16.92 15.55
N THR A 121 18.24 16.16 15.76
CA THR A 121 17.46 16.26 17.00
C THR A 121 18.24 15.66 18.17
N SER A 122 17.79 15.89 19.40
CA SER A 122 18.08 14.97 20.48
C SER A 122 17.44 13.61 20.18
N GLU A 123 17.92 12.56 20.85
CA GLU A 123 17.25 11.26 20.78
C GLU A 123 15.80 11.38 21.30
N GLN A 124 14.87 10.81 20.54
CA GLN A 124 13.44 10.78 20.82
C GLN A 124 12.96 9.34 20.90
N ARG A 125 11.92 9.10 21.70
CA ARG A 125 11.25 7.80 21.78
C ARG A 125 10.02 7.81 20.90
N HIS A 126 9.84 6.73 20.16
CA HIS A 126 8.75 6.53 19.23
C HIS A 126 8.10 5.18 19.48
N ASN A 127 6.79 5.16 19.59
CA ASN A 127 6.02 3.92 19.55
C ASN A 127 5.90 3.47 18.11
N CYS A 128 6.09 2.17 17.87
CA CYS A 128 5.88 1.56 16.58
C CYS A 128 4.53 0.83 16.57
N TYR A 129 3.76 1.04 15.51
CA TYR A 129 2.45 0.44 15.31
C TYR A 129 2.44 -0.30 13.99
N ARG A 130 1.70 -1.40 13.92
CA ARG A 130 1.33 -1.99 12.62
C ARG A 130 0.00 -1.44 12.17
N VAL A 131 -0.03 -0.93 10.95
CA VAL A 131 -1.22 -0.36 10.32
C VAL A 131 -1.43 -1.00 8.95
N GLU A 132 -2.70 -1.11 8.54
CA GLU A 132 -3.05 -1.48 7.18
C GLU A 132 -3.44 -0.22 6.42
N VAL A 133 -2.68 0.09 5.38
CA VAL A 133 -2.94 1.24 4.53
C VAL A 133 -3.57 0.73 3.26
N SER A 134 -4.79 1.14 2.97
CA SER A 134 -5.53 0.78 1.77
C SER A 134 -5.63 1.97 0.81
N GLY A 135 -6.03 1.71 -0.42
CA GLY A 135 -6.04 2.65 -1.54
C GLY A 135 -6.92 2.09 -2.64
N GLU A 136 -7.24 2.87 -3.67
CA GLU A 136 -8.04 2.35 -4.79
C GLU A 136 -7.39 1.12 -5.46
N GLU A 137 -6.06 1.17 -5.63
CA GLU A 137 -5.26 0.11 -6.26
C GLU A 137 -4.17 -0.46 -5.34
N PHE A 138 -4.14 -0.04 -4.08
CA PHE A 138 -3.06 -0.34 -3.13
C PHE A 138 -3.62 -0.89 -1.82
N ASN A 139 -2.95 -1.88 -1.25
CA ASN A 139 -3.15 -2.28 0.14
C ASN A 139 -1.80 -2.76 0.68
N CYS A 140 -1.41 -2.26 1.84
CA CYS A 140 -0.15 -2.60 2.48
C CYS A 140 -0.22 -2.54 3.99
N SER A 141 0.18 -3.65 4.60
CA SER A 141 0.60 -3.71 6.00
C SER A 141 1.99 -3.10 6.17
N MET A 142 2.14 -2.20 7.14
CA MET A 142 3.41 -1.58 7.45
C MET A 142 3.55 -1.22 8.93
N GLU A 143 4.81 -1.15 9.37
CA GLU A 143 5.19 -0.57 10.66
C GLU A 143 5.36 0.95 10.49
N VAL A 144 4.80 1.72 11.41
CA VAL A 144 4.89 3.19 11.45
C VAL A 144 5.26 3.65 12.85
N LEU A 145 6.13 4.64 12.94
CA LEU A 145 6.50 5.27 14.19
C LEU A 145 5.57 6.45 14.50
N ASP A 146 5.14 6.65 15.74
CA ASP A 146 4.41 7.89 16.05
C ASP A 146 5.30 9.12 15.95
N GLN A 147 4.72 10.24 15.56
CA GLN A 147 5.35 11.54 15.74
C GLN A 147 4.28 12.56 16.15
N SER A 148 4.63 13.42 17.10
CA SER A 148 3.71 14.45 17.61
C SER A 148 3.32 15.47 16.54
N VAL A 149 4.27 15.82 15.67
CA VAL A 149 4.12 16.67 14.50
C VAL A 149 4.98 16.11 13.37
N ILE A 150 4.36 15.60 12.30
CA ILE A 150 5.08 15.06 11.14
C ILE A 150 5.74 16.19 10.33
N CYS A 151 4.95 17.18 9.93
CA CYS A 151 5.43 18.36 9.23
C CYS A 151 4.58 19.57 9.61
N LYS A 152 5.12 20.77 9.34
CA LYS A 152 4.30 21.99 9.37
C LYS A 152 3.25 21.93 8.26
N GLN A 153 2.30 22.85 8.30
CA GLN A 153 1.22 22.91 7.33
C GLN A 153 1.75 22.91 5.88
N ILE A 154 1.41 21.86 5.14
CA ILE A 154 1.66 21.75 3.70
C ILE A 154 0.40 22.22 2.99
N PRO A 155 0.48 23.23 2.11
CA PRO A 155 -0.68 23.67 1.34
C PRO A 155 -1.22 22.54 0.45
N HIS A 156 -2.51 22.59 0.11
CA HIS A 156 -3.07 21.68 -0.88
C HIS A 156 -2.47 21.93 -2.25
N VAL A 157 -2.74 20.99 -3.15
CA VAL A 157 -2.53 21.22 -4.58
C VAL A 157 -3.33 22.47 -4.97
N THR A 158 -2.64 23.48 -5.49
CA THR A 158 -3.29 24.71 -5.94
C THR A 158 -4.13 24.47 -7.19
N ASP A 159 -5.09 25.34 -7.44
CA ASP A 159 -5.83 25.31 -8.70
C ASP A 159 -4.92 25.62 -9.88
N GLY A 160 -5.09 24.88 -10.97
CA GLY A 160 -4.31 25.07 -12.18
C GLY A 160 -4.76 24.19 -13.35
N PRO A 161 -4.20 24.41 -14.56
CA PRO A 161 -4.60 23.69 -15.77
C PRO A 161 -4.39 22.18 -15.67
N TRP A 162 -3.49 21.73 -14.79
CA TRP A 162 -3.27 20.31 -14.52
C TRP A 162 -4.51 19.61 -13.94
N LEU A 163 -5.42 20.32 -13.25
CA LEU A 163 -6.63 19.70 -12.71
C LEU A 163 -7.55 19.18 -13.81
N GLU A 164 -7.76 19.97 -14.87
CA GLU A 164 -8.55 19.56 -16.03
C GLU A 164 -7.85 18.45 -16.83
N GLU A 165 -6.53 18.53 -16.94
CA GLU A 165 -5.72 17.48 -17.57
C GLU A 165 -5.82 16.14 -16.81
N LEU A 166 -5.64 16.15 -15.49
CA LEU A 166 -5.79 14.98 -14.63
C LEU A 166 -7.20 14.42 -14.69
N LYS A 167 -8.22 15.27 -14.69
CA LYS A 167 -9.62 14.89 -14.83
C LYS A 167 -9.90 14.21 -16.18
N ALA A 168 -9.35 14.73 -17.28
CA ALA A 168 -9.44 14.10 -18.60
C ALA A 168 -8.74 12.72 -18.64
N MET A 169 -7.75 12.51 -17.78
CA MET A 169 -7.06 11.22 -17.59
C MET A 169 -7.77 10.29 -16.58
N ASN A 170 -8.95 10.65 -16.06
CA ASN A 170 -9.64 9.94 -14.97
C ASN A 170 -8.76 9.76 -13.71
N ILE A 171 -7.94 10.78 -13.41
CA ILE A 171 -7.16 10.87 -12.17
C ILE A 171 -7.83 11.92 -11.28
N VAL A 172 -8.28 11.47 -10.10
CA VAL A 172 -8.89 12.32 -9.09
C VAL A 172 -7.83 12.63 -8.03
N LEU A 173 -7.59 13.92 -7.79
CA LEU A 173 -6.80 14.33 -6.63
C LEU A 173 -7.69 14.32 -5.39
N THR A 174 -7.18 13.74 -4.32
CA THR A 174 -7.88 13.70 -3.02
C THR A 174 -7.45 14.84 -2.09
N ASP A 175 -6.31 15.47 -2.36
CA ASP A 175 -5.75 16.56 -1.55
C ASP A 175 -6.10 17.96 -2.11
N VAL A 176 -7.40 18.23 -2.26
CA VAL A 176 -7.93 19.48 -2.85
C VAL A 176 -8.85 20.28 -1.93
N VAL A 177 -9.35 19.68 -0.83
CA VAL A 177 -10.43 20.27 -0.03
C VAL A 177 -10.11 20.45 1.45
N ASP A 178 -9.29 19.58 2.06
CA ASP A 178 -9.14 19.50 3.52
C ASP A 178 -7.76 19.91 4.02
N SER A 179 -7.67 21.06 4.71
CA SER A 179 -6.48 21.63 5.34
C SER A 179 -5.99 20.97 6.61
N GLY A 180 -6.39 19.73 6.83
CA GLY A 180 -5.86 18.88 7.87
C GLY A 180 -4.33 18.70 7.80
N PRO A 181 -3.71 18.38 8.95
CA PRO A 181 -2.29 18.04 9.00
C PRO A 181 -2.01 16.78 8.18
N ILE A 182 -0.75 16.59 7.78
CA ILE A 182 -0.30 15.26 7.35
C ILE A 182 -0.36 14.32 8.56
N GLU A 183 -1.11 13.24 8.41
CA GLU A 183 -1.31 12.24 9.45
C GLU A 183 -0.49 10.98 9.23
N ILE A 184 -0.04 10.74 7.99
CA ILE A 184 0.88 9.64 7.64
C ILE A 184 2.01 10.19 6.79
N LEU A 185 3.25 9.82 7.11
CA LEU A 185 4.41 10.01 6.24
C LEU A 185 4.90 8.64 5.79
N PHE A 186 4.99 8.44 4.48
CA PHE A 186 5.60 7.27 3.86
C PHE A 186 7.07 7.53 3.59
N GLY A 187 7.92 6.82 4.31
CA GLY A 187 9.36 6.84 4.12
C GLY A 187 9.84 5.92 3.01
N ALA A 188 11.15 5.89 2.83
CA ALA A 188 11.83 5.02 1.89
C ALA A 188 11.67 3.52 2.20
N ASP A 189 11.35 3.17 3.45
CA ASP A 189 11.06 1.81 3.93
C ASP A 189 9.85 1.16 3.26
N VAL A 190 8.86 1.95 2.81
CA VAL A 190 7.63 1.45 2.18
C VAL A 190 7.42 1.94 0.76
N ILE A 191 8.22 2.91 0.30
CA ILE A 191 8.00 3.58 -0.98
C ILE A 191 7.94 2.64 -2.18
N GLY A 192 8.76 1.58 -2.18
CA GLY A 192 8.79 0.58 -3.25
C GLY A 192 7.50 -0.23 -3.37
N LYS A 193 6.65 -0.23 -2.34
CA LYS A 193 5.32 -0.86 -2.36
C LYS A 193 4.26 0.09 -2.90
N LEU A 194 4.44 1.40 -2.70
CA LEU A 194 3.50 2.45 -3.11
C LEU A 194 3.62 2.78 -4.60
N TYR A 195 4.84 2.94 -5.12
CA TYR A 195 4.99 3.33 -6.52
C TYR A 195 4.61 2.21 -7.49
N THR A 196 3.61 2.50 -8.32
CA THR A 196 3.11 1.56 -9.33
C THR A 196 3.97 1.58 -10.61
N GLY A 197 4.80 2.61 -10.77
CA GLY A 197 5.58 2.88 -11.98
C GLY A 197 4.74 3.45 -13.14
N ARG A 198 3.44 3.68 -12.93
CA ARG A 198 2.56 4.32 -13.90
C ARG A 198 2.66 5.84 -13.74
N LYS A 199 3.60 6.42 -14.48
CA LYS A 199 3.83 7.86 -14.50
C LYS A 199 3.07 8.51 -15.66
N HIS A 200 2.43 9.63 -15.37
CA HIS A 200 1.80 10.50 -16.35
C HIS A 200 2.54 11.84 -16.35
N GLU A 201 3.12 12.22 -17.49
CA GLU A 201 3.69 13.55 -17.69
C GLU A 201 2.55 14.50 -18.08
N LEU A 202 2.45 15.61 -17.36
CA LEU A 202 1.51 16.69 -17.64
C LEU A 202 2.14 17.70 -18.58
N ASN A 203 1.33 18.45 -19.33
CA ASN A 203 1.83 19.42 -20.32
C ASN A 203 2.71 20.53 -19.70
N CYS A 204 2.56 20.80 -18.41
CA CYS A 204 3.40 21.74 -17.67
C CYS A 204 4.75 21.18 -17.22
N GLY A 205 5.08 19.93 -17.56
CA GLY A 205 6.31 19.24 -17.16
C GLY A 205 6.26 18.59 -15.78
N LEU A 206 5.12 18.65 -15.09
CA LEU A 206 4.89 17.91 -13.85
C LEU A 206 4.61 16.43 -14.13
N PHE A 207 4.92 15.56 -13.17
CA PHE A 207 4.60 14.14 -13.24
C PHE A 207 3.62 13.73 -12.14
N CYS A 208 2.64 12.90 -12.50
CA CYS A 208 1.72 12.26 -11.58
C CYS A 208 1.98 10.75 -11.52
N ASP A 209 2.07 10.18 -10.32
CA ASP A 209 2.00 8.74 -10.07
C ASP A 209 0.68 8.45 -9.36
N ARG A 210 -0.05 7.45 -9.82
CA ARG A 210 -1.43 7.19 -9.39
C ARG A 210 -1.44 6.45 -8.06
N ASN A 211 -1.63 7.17 -6.95
CA ASN A 211 -1.82 6.60 -5.62
C ASN A 211 -2.94 7.33 -4.85
N VAL A 212 -3.92 6.59 -4.33
CA VAL A 212 -4.95 7.07 -3.38
C VAL A 212 -4.79 6.25 -2.11
N VAL A 213 -4.91 6.88 -0.93
CA VAL A 213 -4.54 6.28 0.36
C VAL A 213 -5.64 6.49 1.42
N TRP A 214 -5.95 5.44 2.18
CA TRP A 214 -6.86 5.31 3.31
C TRP A 214 -6.17 4.46 4.40
N LEU A 215 -6.61 4.58 5.66
CA LEU A 215 -6.04 3.81 6.77
C LEU A 215 -7.13 2.92 7.39
N ASP A 216 -6.86 1.61 7.40
CA ASP A 216 -7.68 0.59 8.06
C ASP A 216 -6.88 0.00 9.23
N VAL A 217 -7.51 -0.20 10.38
CA VAL A 217 -6.82 -0.78 11.53
C VAL A 217 -7.67 -1.83 12.23
N ASP A 218 -7.13 -3.04 12.24
CA ASP A 218 -7.61 -4.13 13.08
C ASP A 218 -7.02 -4.01 14.49
N GLY A 219 -7.83 -3.51 15.42
CA GLY A 219 -7.51 -3.56 16.85
C GLY A 219 -7.54 -5.02 17.34
N GLN A 220 -6.40 -5.53 17.82
CA GLN A 220 -6.40 -6.73 18.64
C GLN A 220 -6.68 -6.31 20.08
N ASP A 221 -7.88 -6.62 20.59
CA ASP A 221 -8.12 -6.60 22.03
C ASP A 221 -7.21 -7.67 22.67
N SER A 222 -6.18 -7.23 23.37
CA SER A 222 -5.32 -8.06 24.20
C SER A 222 -5.90 -8.17 25.62
N SER A 223 -7.09 -8.75 25.75
CA SER A 223 -7.64 -9.13 27.05
C SER A 223 -7.91 -10.63 27.15
N GLY A 224 -6.97 -11.33 27.79
CA GLY A 224 -7.24 -12.53 28.58
C GLY A 224 -6.85 -13.86 27.93
N VAL A 225 -5.74 -14.43 28.40
CA VAL A 225 -5.77 -15.72 29.11
C VAL A 225 -4.72 -15.65 30.23
N SER A 226 -5.21 -15.53 31.46
CA SER A 226 -4.52 -15.88 32.71
C SER A 226 -4.45 -17.38 32.89
#